data_AF-A0A1B6J169-F1
#
_entry.id   AF-A0A1B6J169-F1
#
_cell.length_a   1.000
_cell.length_b   1.000
_cell.length_c   1.000
_cell.angle_alpha   90.00
_cell.angle_beta   90.00
_cell.angle_gamma   90.00
#
_symmetry.space_group_name_H-M   'P 1'
#
loop_
_entity.id
_entity.type
_entity.pdbx_description
1 polymer ?
#
loop_
_entity_poly.entity_id
_entity_poly.type
_entity_poly.pdbx_seq_one_letter_code
_entity_poly.pdbx_strand_id
1 'polypeptide(L)'
;VDRDDLKDMGAIIWGKTIKAIKNINEKISLETLIPDFKGRKDLINIIVNEKPEVISHNIETVRRLTKKVRTQAKYDRSINVLKYIKLISNIRTKTGIMLGLGETEEEVIQTLKDS
;
A
#
# COMPACT_ATOMS: atom_id res chain seq x y z
N VAL A 1 -0.52 1.24 10.21
CA VAL A 1 -1.15 2.12 11.22
C VAL A 1 -1.65 3.34 10.48
N ASP A 2 -2.95 3.58 10.56
CA ASP A 2 -3.59 4.66 9.80
C ASP A 2 -3.67 5.90 10.70
N ARG A 3 -3.30 7.06 10.18
CA ARG A 3 -3.35 8.35 10.89
C ARG A 3 -4.53 9.18 10.42
N ASP A 4 -5.70 8.55 10.42
CA ASP A 4 -6.98 9.14 9.99
C ASP A 4 -7.36 10.42 10.75
N ASP A 5 -6.74 10.64 11.91
CA ASP A 5 -6.82 11.85 12.73
C ASP A 5 -6.12 13.07 12.09
N LEU A 6 -5.20 12.85 11.15
CA LEU A 6 -4.44 13.91 10.47
C LEU A 6 -5.01 14.23 9.08
N LYS A 7 -4.95 15.50 8.69
CA LYS A 7 -5.39 15.97 7.35
C LYS A 7 -4.65 15.30 6.19
N ASP A 8 -3.37 14.98 6.40
CA ASP A 8 -2.49 14.32 5.43
C ASP A 8 -2.44 12.79 5.64
N MET A 9 -3.20 12.27 6.61
CA MET A 9 -3.22 10.86 6.98
C MET A 9 -1.82 10.28 7.30
N GLY A 10 -0.86 11.13 7.67
CA GLY A 10 0.54 10.77 7.90
C GLY A 10 1.41 10.66 6.64
N ALA A 11 0.90 10.95 5.44
CA ALA A 11 1.69 10.84 4.21
C ALA A 11 2.93 11.74 4.21
N ILE A 12 2.89 12.91 4.85
CA ILE A 12 4.04 13.83 4.91
C ILE A 12 5.18 13.22 5.74
N ILE A 13 4.87 12.55 6.86
CA ILE A 13 5.92 11.94 7.69
C ILE A 13 6.55 10.73 7.00
N TRP A 14 5.76 9.97 6.22
CA TRP A 14 6.30 8.93 5.35
C TRP A 14 7.29 9.51 4.34
N GLY A 15 6.90 10.54 3.58
CA GLY A 15 7.77 11.17 2.60
C GLY A 15 9.05 11.74 3.21
N LYS A 16 8.94 12.45 4.34
CA LYS A 16 10.10 12.99 5.08
C LYS A 16 11.05 11.90 5.55
N THR A 17 10.53 10.76 6.00
CA THR A 17 11.35 9.62 6.45
C THR A 17 12.15 9.04 5.28
N ILE A 18 11.51 8.80 4.13
CA ILE A 18 12.18 8.29 2.92
C ILE A 18 13.30 9.24 2.50
N LYS A 19 12.98 10.54 2.41
CA LYS A 19 13.94 11.58 2.04
C LYS A 19 15.12 11.65 2.99
N ALA A 20 14.87 11.61 4.30
CA ALA A 20 15.91 11.65 5.31
C ALA A 20 16.88 10.47 5.20
N ILE A 21 16.37 9.25 4.97
CA ILE A 21 17.23 8.07 4.80
C ILE A 21 18.07 8.18 3.52
N LYS A 22 17.48 8.63 2.41
CA LYS A 22 18.21 8.84 1.15
C LYS A 22 19.28 9.92 1.23
N ASN A 23 19.04 10.98 2.00
CA ASN A 23 20.05 12.00 2.26
C ASN A 23 21.26 11.47 3.06
N ILE A 24 21.06 10.44 3.89
CA ILE A 24 22.15 9.78 4.61
C ILE A 24 22.94 8.88 3.65
N ASN A 25 22.25 8.10 2.83
CA ASN A 25 22.88 7.25 1.82
C ASN A 25 21.89 6.90 0.69
N GLU A 26 22.15 7.45 -0.49
CA GLU A 26 21.36 7.23 -1.70
C GLU A 26 21.41 5.79 -2.22
N LYS A 27 22.38 4.98 -1.79
CA LYS A 27 22.55 3.58 -2.21
C LYS A 27 21.71 2.60 -1.39
N ILE A 28 21.09 3.03 -0.30
CA ILE A 28 20.22 2.17 0.50
C ILE A 28 18.93 1.92 -0.28
N SER A 29 18.59 0.64 -0.43
CA SER A 29 17.30 0.23 -0.98
C SER A 29 16.21 0.36 0.08
N LEU A 30 15.10 0.99 -0.27
CA LEU A 30 13.96 1.25 0.60
C LEU A 30 12.68 0.58 0.08
N GLU A 31 12.04 -0.15 0.98
CA GLU A 31 10.66 -0.62 0.82
C GLU A 31 9.77 0.15 1.80
N THR A 32 8.62 0.64 1.32
CA THR A 32 7.68 1.42 2.13
C THR A 32 6.32 0.75 2.17
N LEU A 33 5.90 0.27 3.34
CA LEU A 33 4.58 -0.34 3.54
C LEU A 33 3.57 0.73 3.96
N ILE A 34 2.78 1.22 3.00
CA ILE A 34 1.86 2.35 3.20
C ILE A 34 0.43 1.90 3.55
N PRO A 35 -0.34 2.72 4.27
CA PRO A 35 -1.79 2.55 4.39
C PRO A 35 -2.50 2.85 3.06
N ASP A 36 -3.83 2.68 3.01
CA ASP A 36 -4.60 2.93 1.78
C ASP A 36 -4.81 4.43 1.48
N PHE A 37 -4.49 5.31 2.43
CA PHE A 37 -4.78 6.76 2.40
C PHE A 37 -6.21 7.10 1.94
N LYS A 38 -7.18 6.23 2.22
CA LYS A 38 -8.56 6.30 1.70
C LYS A 38 -8.65 6.42 0.17
N GLY A 39 -7.59 6.05 -0.56
CA GLY A 39 -7.47 6.19 -2.01
C GLY A 39 -7.12 7.62 -2.48
N ARG A 40 -6.69 8.50 -1.57
CA ARG A 40 -6.30 9.88 -1.90
C ARG A 40 -5.02 9.91 -2.70
N LYS A 41 -5.17 10.15 -4.00
CA LYS A 41 -4.07 10.23 -4.98
C LYS A 41 -3.03 11.28 -4.60
N ASP A 42 -3.46 12.43 -4.09
CA ASP A 42 -2.56 13.50 -3.65
C ASP A 42 -1.63 13.05 -2.52
N LEU A 43 -2.12 12.22 -1.59
CA LEU A 43 -1.31 11.66 -0.50
C LEU A 43 -0.40 10.53 -0.99
N ILE A 44 -0.88 9.69 -1.90
CA ILE A 44 -0.05 8.63 -2.53
C ILE A 44 1.11 9.25 -3.31
N ASN A 45 0.86 10.35 -4.03
CA ASN A 45 1.88 11.06 -4.80
C ASN A 45 3.04 11.57 -3.95
N ILE A 46 2.79 11.93 -2.68
CA ILE A 46 3.87 12.31 -1.75
C ILE A 46 4.90 11.19 -1.64
N ILE A 47 4.44 9.93 -1.51
CA ILE A 47 5.33 8.77 -1.35
C ILE A 47 6.05 8.46 -2.67
N VAL A 48 5.31 8.45 -3.78
CA VAL A 48 5.84 8.16 -5.11
C VAL A 48 6.93 9.17 -5.50
N ASN A 49 6.75 10.45 -5.15
CA ASN A 49 7.71 11.50 -5.47
C ASN A 49 9.07 11.36 -4.74
N GLU A 50 9.11 10.66 -3.61
CA GLU A 50 10.36 10.35 -2.89
C GLU A 50 11.09 9.11 -3.48
N LYS A 51 10.45 8.47 -4.48
CA LYS A 51 11.02 7.41 -5.32
C LYS A 51 11.62 6.21 -4.58
N PRO A 52 10.98 5.64 -3.53
CA PRO A 52 11.50 4.41 -2.92
C PRO A 52 11.58 3.28 -3.97
N GLU A 53 12.44 2.31 -3.75
CA GLU A 53 12.67 1.22 -4.69
C GLU A 53 11.49 0.23 -4.73
N VAL A 54 10.72 0.15 -3.63
CA VAL A 54 9.48 -0.61 -3.53
C VAL A 54 8.43 0.16 -2.71
N ILE A 55 7.19 0.19 -3.21
CA ILE A 55 6.01 0.62 -2.44
C ILE A 55 5.10 -0.58 -2.22
N SER A 56 4.87 -0.91 -0.97
CA SER A 56 4.05 -2.04 -0.53
C SER A 56 2.72 -1.53 0.02
N HIS A 57 1.62 -2.21 -0.32
CA HIS A 57 0.33 -2.03 0.34
C HIS A 57 -0.37 -3.40 0.41
N ASN A 58 -0.56 -3.91 1.62
CA ASN A 58 -1.15 -5.23 1.78
C ASN A 58 -2.66 -5.19 1.58
N ILE A 59 -3.17 -6.18 0.84
CA ILE A 59 -4.60 -6.48 0.74
C ILE A 59 -5.05 -7.32 1.97
N GLU A 60 -4.13 -8.09 2.54
CA GLU A 60 -4.23 -8.98 3.71
C GLU A 60 -5.10 -10.23 3.53
N THR A 61 -6.25 -10.13 2.85
CA THR A 61 -7.14 -11.28 2.67
C THR A 61 -8.00 -11.13 1.42
N VAL A 62 -8.75 -12.18 1.10
CA VAL A 62 -9.63 -12.21 -0.07
C VAL A 62 -10.83 -11.26 0.08
N ARG A 63 -11.42 -10.89 -1.05
CA ARG A 63 -12.53 -9.91 -1.14
C ARG A 63 -13.67 -10.19 -0.15
N ARG A 64 -14.14 -11.44 -0.08
CA ARG A 64 -15.24 -11.85 0.82
C ARG A 64 -14.91 -11.62 2.30
N LEU A 65 -13.66 -11.87 2.70
CA LEU A 65 -13.22 -11.77 4.09
C LEU A 65 -12.78 -10.37 4.49
N THR A 66 -12.54 -9.47 3.53
CA THR A 66 -11.96 -8.15 3.81
C THR A 66 -12.73 -7.37 4.88
N LYS A 67 -14.07 -7.32 4.81
CA LYS A 67 -14.89 -6.60 5.80
C LYS A 67 -14.80 -7.22 7.21
N LYS A 68 -14.59 -8.53 7.30
CA LYS A 68 -14.48 -9.27 8.57
C LYS A 68 -13.10 -9.11 9.19
N VAL A 69 -12.03 -9.13 8.39
CA VAL A 69 -10.63 -9.04 8.85
C VAL A 69 -10.17 -7.60 9.01
N ARG A 70 -10.63 -6.68 8.14
CA ARG A 70 -10.21 -5.28 8.09
C ARG A 70 -11.43 -4.36 8.00
N THR A 71 -12.03 -4.05 9.14
CA THR A 71 -13.30 -3.31 9.21
C THR A 71 -13.30 -1.96 8.48
N GLN A 72 -12.17 -1.25 8.46
CA GLN A 72 -12.05 0.07 7.82
C GLN A 72 -11.57 0.01 6.37
N ALA A 73 -10.90 -1.08 5.96
CA ALA A 73 -10.33 -1.21 4.62
C ALA A 73 -11.37 -1.71 3.63
N LYS A 74 -11.20 -1.34 2.36
CA LYS A 74 -12.00 -1.85 1.25
C LYS A 74 -11.09 -2.53 0.24
N TYR A 75 -11.42 -3.77 -0.13
CA TYR A 75 -10.62 -4.57 -1.06
C TYR A 75 -10.32 -3.81 -2.37
N ASP A 76 -11.37 -3.28 -3.03
CA ASP A 76 -11.19 -2.54 -4.29
C ASP A 76 -10.34 -1.28 -4.13
N ARG A 77 -10.40 -0.63 -2.97
CA ARG A 77 -9.56 0.53 -2.71
C ARG A 77 -8.09 0.11 -2.62
N SER A 78 -7.78 -0.94 -1.88
CA SER A 78 -6.42 -1.49 -1.79
C SER A 78 -5.86 -1.87 -3.16
N ILE A 79 -6.66 -2.55 -3.99
CA ILE A 79 -6.30 -2.87 -5.38
C ILE A 79 -6.05 -1.59 -6.20
N ASN A 80 -6.93 -0.60 -6.09
CA ASN A 80 -6.80 0.65 -6.83
C ASN A 80 -5.59 1.49 -6.41
N VAL A 81 -5.17 1.44 -5.14
CA VAL A 81 -3.92 2.07 -4.68
C VAL A 81 -2.71 1.48 -5.39
N LEU A 82 -2.61 0.14 -5.41
CA LEU A 82 -1.51 -0.56 -6.09
C LEU A 82 -1.50 -0.27 -7.60
N LYS A 83 -2.66 -0.36 -8.26
CA LYS A 83 -2.82 -0.04 -9.69
C LYS A 83 -2.46 1.41 -10.00
N TYR A 84 -2.86 2.35 -9.14
CA TYR A 84 -2.53 3.75 -9.32
C TYR A 84 -1.02 4.00 -9.26
N ILE A 85 -0.31 3.41 -8.30
CA ILE A 85 1.16 3.53 -8.19
C ILE A 85 1.85 2.96 -9.44
N LYS A 86 1.42 1.77 -9.91
CA LYS A 86 1.91 1.17 -11.16
C LYS A 86 1.66 2.07 -12.39
N LEU A 87 0.53 2.78 -12.41
CA LEU A 87 0.15 3.65 -13.52
C LEU A 87 0.99 4.92 -13.60
N ILE A 88 1.36 5.51 -12.45
CA ILE A 88 2.03 6.82 -12.40
C ILE A 88 3.55 6.74 -12.21
N SER A 89 4.11 5.54 -12.03
CA SER A 89 5.53 5.37 -11.73
C SER A 89 6.07 4.01 -12.16
N ASN A 90 7.37 3.93 -12.36
CA ASN A 90 8.08 2.66 -12.60
C ASN A 90 8.53 1.98 -11.28
N ILE A 91 7.96 2.39 -10.14
CA ILE A 91 8.32 1.83 -8.83
C ILE A 91 7.69 0.44 -8.70
N ARG A 92 8.47 -0.52 -8.17
CA ARG A 92 7.95 -1.87 -7.92
C ARG A 92 6.89 -1.81 -6.83
N THR A 93 5.69 -2.27 -7.14
CA THR A 93 4.63 -2.44 -6.15
C THR A 93 4.63 -3.84 -5.57
N LYS A 94 4.30 -3.96 -4.29
CA LYS A 94 4.19 -5.25 -3.60
C LYS A 94 2.94 -5.28 -2.73
N THR A 95 2.40 -6.48 -2.54
CA THR A 95 1.27 -6.72 -1.64
C THR A 95 1.50 -8.03 -0.89
N GLY A 96 0.73 -8.24 0.15
CA GLY A 96 0.71 -9.44 0.97
C GLY A 96 -0.72 -9.89 1.24
N ILE A 97 -0.87 -11.21 1.38
CA ILE A 97 -2.06 -11.90 1.86
C ILE A 97 -1.66 -12.85 2.99
N MET A 98 -2.50 -12.94 4.01
CA MET A 98 -2.39 -13.93 5.09
C MET A 98 -3.36 -15.08 4.79
N LEU A 99 -2.88 -16.31 4.94
CA LEU A 99 -3.68 -17.53 4.74
C LEU A 99 -4.13 -18.11 6.10
N GLY A 100 -5.15 -18.96 6.07
CA GLY A 100 -5.74 -19.59 7.26
C GLY A 100 -6.88 -18.78 7.90
N LEU A 101 -7.47 -17.82 7.18
CA LEU A 101 -8.57 -16.97 7.65
C LEU A 101 -9.96 -17.47 7.21
N GLY A 102 -9.99 -18.57 6.46
CA GLY A 102 -11.20 -19.19 5.91
C GLY A 102 -11.44 -18.84 4.44
N GLU A 103 -10.40 -18.41 3.73
CA GLU A 103 -10.36 -18.27 2.28
C GLU A 103 -10.32 -19.62 1.58
N THR A 104 -10.84 -19.69 0.36
CA THR A 104 -10.61 -20.83 -0.54
C THR A 104 -9.41 -20.57 -1.45
N GLU A 105 -8.86 -21.64 -2.03
CA GLU A 105 -7.76 -21.53 -3.00
C GLU A 105 -8.14 -20.69 -4.22
N GLU A 106 -9.37 -20.81 -4.71
CA GLU A 106 -9.87 -20.03 -5.84
C GLU A 106 -9.92 -18.53 -5.51
N GLU A 107 -10.31 -18.18 -4.28
CA GLU A 107 -10.33 -16.80 -3.81
C GLU A 107 -8.91 -16.22 -3.70
N VAL A 108 -7.94 -17.03 -3.28
CA VAL A 108 -6.52 -16.67 -3.26
C VAL A 108 -6.02 -16.41 -4.67
N ILE A 109 -6.24 -17.33 -5.60
CA ILE A 109 -5.83 -17.19 -7.01
C ILE A 109 -6.47 -15.94 -7.63
N GLN A 110 -7.76 -15.69 -7.36
CA GLN A 110 -8.41 -14.48 -7.84
C GLN A 110 -7.77 -13.22 -7.26
N THR A 111 -7.40 -13.24 -5.97
CA THR A 111 -6.74 -12.10 -5.33
C THR A 111 -5.37 -11.81 -5.95
N LEU A 112 -4.60 -12.84 -6.28
CA LEU A 112 -3.32 -12.70 -6.99
C LEU A 112 -3.50 -12.10 -8.39
N LYS A 113 -4.57 -12.48 -9.12
CA LYS A 113 -4.89 -11.92 -10.45
C LYS A 113 -5.38 -10.47 -10.39
N ASP A 114 -6.08 -10.09 -9.32
CA ASP A 114 -6.59 -8.72 -9.15
C ASP A 114 -5.47 -7.69 -8.90
N SER A 115 -4.37 -8.13 -8.27
CA SER A 115 -3.30 -7.29 -7.70
C SER A 115 -2.22 -6.77 -8.64
#